data_AF-A0A0N4WWH1-F1
#
_entry.id   AF-A0A0N4WWH1-F1
#
_cell.length_a   1.000
_cell.length_b   1.000
_cell.length_c   1.000
_cell.angle_alpha   90.00
_cell.angle_beta   90.00
_cell.angle_gamma   90.00
#
_symmetry.space_group_name_H-M   'P 1'
#
loop_
_entity.id
_entity.type
_entity.pdbx_description
1 polymer ?
#
loop_
_entity_poly.entity_id
_entity_poly.type
_entity_poly.pdbx_seq_one_letter_code
_entity_poly.pdbx_strand_id
1 'polypeptide(L)'
;LCSAVSQADYEKAAEESLERLSDYLDTLPDQLQVSPDYDVTNAMGVLTVVISKEIGTYVINKQSPNRQLWLSSPISGPKRYDLVDHRWVVQ
;
A
#
# COMPACT_ATOMS: atom_id res chain seq x y z
N LEU A 1 -2.90 -24.87 -11.14
CA LEU A 1 -2.72 -23.86 -12.21
C LEU A 1 -3.37 -22.58 -11.69
N CYS A 2 -2.62 -21.70 -11.02
CA CYS A 2 -3.16 -20.40 -10.64
C CYS A 2 -3.40 -19.63 -11.94
N SER A 3 -4.65 -19.28 -12.25
CA SER A 3 -4.93 -18.47 -13.43
C SER A 3 -4.32 -17.09 -13.23
N ALA A 4 -3.69 -16.55 -14.26
CA ALA A 4 -3.24 -15.16 -14.25
C ALA A 4 -4.45 -14.25 -13.95
N VAL A 5 -4.32 -13.37 -12.96
CA VAL A 5 -5.37 -12.40 -12.62
C VAL A 5 -5.60 -11.48 -13.81
N SER A 6 -6.86 -11.16 -14.10
CA SER A 6 -7.16 -10.23 -15.18
C SER A 6 -6.68 -8.82 -14.81
N GLN A 7 -6.40 -7.97 -15.82
CA GLN A 7 -6.03 -6.58 -15.55
C GLN A 7 -7.13 -5.86 -14.77
N ALA A 8 -8.40 -6.06 -15.14
CA ALA A 8 -9.53 -5.40 -14.48
C ALA A 8 -9.66 -5.83 -13.01
N ASP A 9 -9.50 -7.12 -12.72
CA ASP A 9 -9.55 -7.63 -11.35
C ASP A 9 -8.40 -7.09 -10.51
N TYR A 10 -7.19 -7.01 -11.09
CA TYR A 10 -6.05 -6.39 -10.43
C TYR A 10 -6.29 -4.90 -10.15
N GLU A 11 -6.74 -4.13 -11.14
CA GLU A 11 -6.95 -2.68 -10.99
C GLU A 11 -7.93 -2.40 -9.87
N LYS A 12 -9.07 -3.10 -9.88
CA LYS A 12 -10.09 -2.99 -8.84
C LYS A 12 -9.55 -3.37 -7.47
N ALA A 13 -8.89 -4.53 -7.36
CA ALA A 13 -8.36 -4.99 -6.07
C ALA A 13 -7.27 -4.06 -5.53
N ALA A 14 -6.39 -3.53 -6.37
CA ALA A 14 -5.34 -2.60 -5.98
C ALA A 14 -5.93 -1.27 -5.50
N GLU A 15 -6.91 -0.72 -6.22
CA GLU A 15 -7.57 0.54 -5.85
C GLU A 15 -8.34 0.42 -4.53
N GLU A 16 -9.17 -0.63 -4.38
CA GLU A 16 -9.86 -0.91 -3.11
C GLU A 16 -8.89 -1.15 -1.95
N SER A 17 -7.73 -1.78 -2.21
CA SER A 17 -6.73 -2.03 -1.15
C SER A 17 -6.07 -0.73 -0.69
N LEU A 18 -5.68 0.15 -1.62
CA LEU A 18 -5.07 1.43 -1.29
C LEU A 18 -6.05 2.36 -0.58
N GLU A 19 -7.31 2.41 -1.01
CA GLU A 19 -8.37 3.18 -0.36
C GLU A 19 -8.59 2.71 1.08
N ARG A 20 -8.83 1.41 1.29
CA ARG A 20 -9.04 0.84 2.63
C ARG A 20 -7.84 1.04 3.55
N LEU A 21 -6.62 0.92 3.02
CA LEU A 21 -5.41 1.17 3.79
C LEU A 21 -5.28 2.64 4.17
N SER A 22 -5.55 3.56 3.23
CA SER A 22 -5.56 5.00 3.52
C SER A 22 -6.55 5.31 4.64
N ASP A 23 -7.81 4.92 4.46
CA ASP A 23 -8.88 5.16 5.42
C ASP A 23 -8.51 4.64 6.81
N TYR A 24 -7.99 3.41 6.90
CA TYR A 24 -7.58 2.83 8.17
C TYR A 24 -6.43 3.61 8.82
N LEU A 25 -5.39 3.94 8.04
CA LEU A 25 -4.22 4.66 8.54
C LEU A 25 -4.55 6.10 8.96
N ASP A 26 -5.51 6.73 8.29
CA ASP A 26 -6.04 8.05 8.62
C ASP A 26 -6.76 8.06 9.98
N THR A 27 -7.29 6.92 10.44
CA THR A 27 -7.91 6.83 11.78
C THR A 27 -6.93 6.66 12.93
N LEU A 28 -5.66 6.32 12.66
CA LEU A 28 -4.70 6.00 13.71
C LEU A 28 -4.34 7.18 14.65
N PRO A 29 -4.21 8.43 14.18
CA PRO A 29 -3.96 9.58 15.06
C PRO A 29 -5.04 9.81 16.11
N ASP A 30 -6.29 9.39 15.86
CA ASP A 30 -7.40 9.50 16.82
C ASP A 30 -7.34 8.43 17.91
N GLN A 31 -6.66 7.30 17.64
CA GLN A 31 -6.65 6.11 18.48
C GLN A 31 -5.32 5.92 19.23
N LEU A 32 -4.24 6.48 18.69
CA LEU A 32 -2.87 6.26 19.14
C LEU A 32 -2.13 7.60 19.24
N GLN A 33 -1.14 7.65 20.13
CA GLN A 33 -0.20 8.76 20.15
C GLN A 33 0.79 8.61 18.99
N VAL A 34 0.62 9.42 17.95
CA VAL A 34 1.49 9.46 16.76
C VAL A 34 2.44 10.67 16.81
N SER A 35 3.42 10.69 15.90
CA SER A 35 4.28 11.86 15.71
C SER A 35 3.48 13.06 15.18
N PRO A 36 3.85 14.32 15.52
CA PRO A 36 3.32 15.50 14.84
C PRO A 36 3.61 15.54 13.34
N ASP A 37 4.61 14.78 12.89
CA ASP A 37 4.96 14.63 11.46
C ASP A 37 4.17 13.51 10.77
N TYR A 38 3.26 12.80 11.47
CA TYR A 38 2.48 11.71 10.88
C TYR A 38 1.51 12.25 9.84
N ASP A 39 1.53 11.68 8.64
CA ASP A 39 0.68 12.09 7.52
C ASP A 39 0.41 10.92 6.58
N VAL A 40 -0.80 10.88 6.03
CA VAL A 40 -1.24 9.85 5.08
C VAL A 40 -1.76 10.57 3.84
N THR A 41 -1.20 10.22 2.68
CA THR A 41 -1.64 10.76 1.39
C THR A 41 -1.84 9.61 0.41
N ASN A 42 -3.04 9.48 -0.14
CA ASN A 42 -3.34 8.54 -1.22
C ASN A 42 -3.72 9.31 -2.49
N ALA A 43 -2.86 9.28 -3.51
CA ALA A 43 -3.11 9.97 -4.76
C ALA A 43 -2.52 9.20 -5.95
N MET A 44 -3.26 9.14 -7.05
CA MET A 44 -2.81 8.55 -8.33
C MET A 44 -2.25 7.13 -8.19
N GLY A 45 -2.83 6.32 -7.31
CA GLY A 45 -2.38 4.94 -7.06
C GLY A 45 -1.09 4.84 -6.24
N VAL A 46 -0.72 5.89 -5.52
CA VAL A 46 0.41 5.91 -4.59
C VAL A 46 -0.09 6.34 -3.22
N LEU A 47 -0.02 5.41 -2.26
CA LEU A 47 -0.25 5.65 -0.84
C LEU A 47 1.10 5.95 -0.17
N THR A 48 1.25 7.13 0.39
CA THR A 48 2.42 7.59 1.13
C THR A 48 2.04 7.77 2.59
N VAL A 49 2.84 7.21 3.49
CA VAL A 49 2.59 7.24 4.94
C VAL A 49 3.86 7.70 5.63
N VAL A 50 3.87 8.94 6.11
CA VAL A 50 4.94 9.48 6.93
C VAL A 50 4.68 9.06 8.38
N ILE A 51 5.63 8.35 9.00
CA ILE A 51 5.49 7.92 10.40
C ILE A 51 6.10 8.93 11.36
N SER A 52 7.37 9.27 11.14
CA SER A 52 8.12 10.32 11.83
C SER A 52 9.43 10.59 11.07
N LYS A 53 10.20 11.61 11.47
CA LYS A 53 11.54 11.85 10.91
C LYS A 53 12.53 10.73 11.18
N GLU A 54 12.38 10.04 12.32
CA GLU A 54 13.26 8.96 12.77
C GLU A 54 12.94 7.63 12.09
N ILE A 55 11.65 7.32 11.89
CA ILE A 55 11.22 6.07 11.26
C ILE A 55 11.19 6.19 9.74
N GLY A 56 10.82 7.36 9.21
CA GLY A 56 10.74 7.63 7.79
C GLY A 56 9.36 7.39 7.17
N THR A 57 9.36 7.25 5.84
CA THR A 57 8.16 7.22 5.01
C THR A 57 7.98 5.86 4.36
N TYR A 58 6.80 5.27 4.52
CA TYR A 58 6.36 4.11 3.77
C TYR A 58 5.65 4.57 2.49
N VAL A 59 5.87 3.85 1.40
CA VAL A 59 5.17 4.11 0.13
C VAL A 59 4.63 2.80 -0.40
N ILE A 60 3.35 2.73 -0.70
CA ILE A 60 2.73 1.63 -1.43
C ILE A 60 2.25 2.17 -2.77
N ASN A 61 2.77 1.63 -3.87
CA ASN A 61 2.44 2.11 -5.21
C ASN A 61 1.86 0.98 -6.07
N LYS A 62 0.78 1.32 -6.79
CA LYS A 62 0.14 0.49 -7.80
C LYS A 62 1.02 0.44 -9.05
N GLN A 63 1.43 -0.77 -9.46
CA GLN A 63 2.24 -1.01 -10.66
C GLN A 63 1.42 -1.74 -11.71
N SER A 64 0.54 -0.99 -12.37
CA SER A 64 -0.42 -1.50 -13.36
C SER A 64 0.18 -2.39 -14.47
N PRO A 65 1.34 -2.06 -15.08
CA PRO A 65 1.93 -2.92 -16.11
C PRO A 65 2.32 -4.31 -15.60
N ASN A 66 2.73 -4.39 -14.32
CA ASN A 66 3.20 -5.63 -13.70
C ASN A 66 2.07 -6.38 -12.97
N ARG A 67 0.90 -5.75 -12.77
CA ARG A 67 -0.17 -6.23 -11.90
C ARG A 67 0.31 -6.52 -10.47
N GLN A 68 1.07 -5.58 -9.91
CA GLN A 68 1.66 -5.69 -8.58
C GLN A 68 1.41 -4.46 -7.71
N LEU A 69 1.36 -4.66 -6.40
CA LEU A 69 1.62 -3.60 -5.44
C LEU A 69 3.08 -3.65 -5.02
N TRP A 70 3.73 -2.49 -4.97
CA TRP A 70 5.10 -2.37 -4.48
C TRP A 70 5.08 -1.58 -3.18
N LEU A 71 5.81 -2.07 -2.19
CA LEU A 71 6.02 -1.42 -0.91
C LEU A 71 7.47 -0.95 -0.85
N SER A 72 7.69 0.32 -0.55
CA SER A 72 8.95 0.85 -0.04
C SER A 72 8.81 1.01 1.47
N SER A 73 9.61 0.26 2.23
CA SER A 73 9.68 0.37 3.69
C SER A 73 11.02 0.97 4.12
N PRO A 74 11.04 2.00 4.99
CA PRO A 74 12.28 2.57 5.52
C PRO A 74 12.99 1.62 6.49
N ILE A 75 12.30 0.60 7.00
CA ILE A 75 12.86 -0.39 7.93
C ILE A 75 13.30 -1.67 7.21
N SER A 76 12.44 -2.22 6.34
CA SER A 76 12.64 -3.54 5.74
C SER A 76 13.03 -3.54 4.27
N GLY A 77 13.12 -2.35 3.65
CA GLY A 77 13.40 -2.21 2.23
C GLY A 77 12.20 -2.54 1.33
N PRO A 78 12.43 -2.74 0.02
CA PRO A 78 11.36 -2.90 -0.94
C PRO A 78 10.76 -4.32 -0.91
N LYS A 79 9.44 -4.42 -1.12
CA LYS A 79 8.70 -5.67 -1.34
C LYS A 79 7.74 -5.52 -2.51
N ARG A 80 7.47 -6.62 -3.21
CA ARG A 80 6.51 -6.68 -4.32
C ARG A 80 5.46 -7.74 -3.99
N TYR A 81 4.22 -7.46 -4.36
CA TYR A 81 3.08 -8.32 -4.08
C TYR A 81 2.34 -8.65 -5.38
N ASP A 82 2.15 -9.93 -5.63
CA ASP A 82 1.28 -10.45 -6.68
C ASP A 82 -0.11 -10.71 -6.13
N LEU A 83 -1.14 -10.55 -6.96
CA LEU A 83 -2.51 -10.90 -6.60
C LEU A 83 -2.80 -12.35 -7.01
N VAL A 84 -2.95 -13.24 -6.04
CA VAL A 84 -3.23 -14.67 -6.22
C VAL A 84 -4.49 -15.03 -5.44
N ASP A 85 -5.50 -15.57 -6.12
CA ASP A 85 -6.79 -15.96 -5.51
C ASP A 85 -7.39 -14.86 -4.60
N HIS A 86 -7.40 -13.62 -5.10
CA HIS A 86 -7.85 -12.42 -4.40
C HIS A 86 -7.05 -12.06 -3.13
N ARG A 87 -5.81 -12.52 -3.01
CA ARG A 87 -4.91 -12.20 -1.90
C ARG A 87 -3.58 -11.66 -2.41
N TRP A 88 -3.04 -10.66 -1.73
CA TRP A 88 -1.70 -10.15 -2.00
C TRP A 88 -0.66 -11.08 -1.38
N VAL A 89 0.18 -11.69 -2.22
CA VAL A 89 1.25 -12.61 -1.82
C VAL A 89 2.58 -11.96 -2.13
N VAL A 90 3.48 -11.92 -1.15
CA VAL A 90 4.83 -11.37 -1.34
C VAL A 90 5.63 -12.28 -2.28
N GLN A 91 6.37 -11.65 -3.20
CA GLN A 91 7.32 -12.32 -4.08
C GLN A 91 8.63 -12.67 -3.35
#